data_AF-A0A3S0BZM6-F1
#
_entry.id   AF-A0A3S0BZM6-F1
#
_cell.length_a   1.000
_cell.length_b   1.000
_cell.length_c   1.000
_cell.angle_alpha   90.00
_cell.angle_beta   90.00
_cell.angle_gamma   90.00
#
_symmetry.space_group_name_H-M   'P 1'
#
loop_
_entity.id
_entity.type
_entity.pdbx_description
1 polymer ?
#
loop_
_entity_poly.entity_id
_entity_poly.type
_entity_poly.pdbx_seq_one_letter_code
_entity_poly.pdbx_strand_id
1 'polypeptide(L)'
;MDISNKIILLENTLKEFSDLEKKGLDTSSLKIFIKNLKTFEKIQKSRDLKFANKISFEDKLELIKSFLEDKKVFPRIKDLIDFTNSELELGFKDQKESRALTIQRIIGRIQKRPGLKDKVKYAVNKIRNEIMHMENQKIDNKELSKIESFAKWAEILSNL
;
A
#
# COMPACT_ATOMS: atom_id res chain seq x y z
N MET A 1 -16.46 21.11 2.16
CA MET A 1 -16.40 21.88 3.42
C MET A 1 -15.02 21.66 4.02
N ASP A 2 -14.24 22.70 4.29
CA ASP A 2 -12.84 22.57 4.73
C ASP A 2 -12.77 22.29 6.25
N ILE A 3 -12.21 21.12 6.61
CA ILE A 3 -12.04 20.67 8.00
C ILE A 3 -11.13 21.65 8.77
N SER A 4 -10.15 22.27 8.11
CA SER A 4 -9.24 23.26 8.69
C SER A 4 -10.02 24.44 9.27
N ASN A 5 -11.00 24.96 8.50
CA ASN A 5 -11.84 26.09 8.91
C ASN A 5 -12.76 25.74 10.09
N LYS A 6 -13.20 24.47 10.18
CA LYS A 6 -13.98 23.99 11.33
C LYS A 6 -13.13 23.86 12.60
N ILE A 7 -11.88 23.42 12.49
CA ILE A 7 -10.94 23.38 13.62
C ILE A 7 -10.73 24.79 14.17
N ILE A 8 -10.44 25.77 13.29
CA ILE A 8 -10.23 27.17 13.69
C ILE A 8 -11.45 27.75 14.40
N LEU A 9 -12.66 27.48 13.89
CA LEU A 9 -13.90 27.92 14.53
C LEU A 9 -14.02 27.37 15.95
N LEU A 10 -13.81 26.07 16.13
CA LEU A 10 -13.92 25.40 17.43
C LEU A 10 -12.86 25.90 18.43
N GLU A 11 -11.66 26.22 17.97
CA GLU A 11 -10.62 26.84 18.80
C GLU A 11 -10.99 28.25 19.24
N ASN A 12 -11.64 29.03 18.37
CA ASN A 12 -12.12 30.36 18.74
C ASN A 12 -13.29 30.28 19.73
N THR A 13 -14.20 29.32 19.56
CA THR A 13 -15.27 29.05 20.54
C THR A 13 -14.68 28.66 21.91
N LEU A 14 -13.60 27.87 21.95
CA LEU A 14 -12.90 27.59 23.22
C LEU A 14 -12.32 28.85 23.87
N LYS A 15 -11.80 29.80 23.08
CA LYS A 15 -11.30 31.08 23.62
C LYS A 15 -12.42 31.92 24.21
N GLU A 16 -13.58 31.96 23.56
CA GLU A 16 -14.78 32.65 24.07
C GLU A 16 -15.26 32.04 25.39
N PHE A 17 -15.09 30.73 25.58
CA PHE A 17 -15.45 30.04 26.81
C PHE A 17 -14.43 30.16 27.94
N SER A 18 -13.27 30.81 27.74
CA SER A 18 -12.24 31.01 28.79
C SER A 18 -12.82 31.52 30.11
N ASP A 19 -13.65 32.55 30.05
CA ASP A 19 -14.17 33.19 31.26
C ASP A 19 -15.30 32.39 31.90
N LEU A 20 -15.98 31.54 31.13
CA LEU A 20 -16.96 30.58 31.65
C LEU A 20 -16.26 29.35 32.25
N GLU A 21 -15.14 28.92 31.69
CA GLU A 21 -14.31 27.83 32.21
C GLU A 21 -13.75 28.20 33.59
N LYS A 22 -13.31 29.46 33.78
CA LYS A 22 -12.94 30.00 35.11
C LYS A 22 -14.10 29.99 36.11
N LYS A 23 -15.35 29.97 35.63
CA LYS A 23 -16.58 29.92 36.44
C LYS A 23 -17.15 28.50 36.60
N GLY A 24 -16.43 27.47 36.12
CA GLY A 24 -16.79 26.07 36.30
C GLY A 24 -17.43 25.38 35.10
N LEU A 25 -17.48 26.01 33.92
CA LEU A 25 -17.87 25.32 32.68
C LEU A 25 -16.80 24.29 32.29
N ASP A 26 -17.16 23.02 32.23
CA ASP A 26 -16.25 21.97 31.74
C ASP A 26 -16.14 22.01 30.21
N THR A 27 -14.94 22.28 29.70
CA THR A 27 -14.63 22.26 28.26
C THR A 27 -13.75 21.08 27.83
N SER A 28 -13.48 20.14 28.74
CA SER A 28 -12.57 19.01 28.53
C SER A 28 -12.92 18.19 27.29
N SER A 29 -14.21 17.89 27.10
CA SER A 29 -14.72 17.14 25.95
C SER A 29 -14.46 17.86 24.62
N LEU A 30 -14.64 19.18 24.58
CA LEU A 30 -14.37 19.99 23.39
C LEU A 30 -12.88 20.04 23.06
N LYS A 31 -12.01 20.16 24.08
CA LYS A 31 -10.55 20.10 23.92
C LYS A 31 -10.09 18.75 23.36
N ILE A 32 -10.64 17.64 23.86
CA ILE A 32 -10.36 16.29 23.36
C ILE A 32 -10.85 16.14 21.91
N PHE A 33 -12.05 16.62 21.61
CA PHE A 33 -12.62 16.56 20.27
C PHE A 33 -11.74 17.31 19.25
N ILE A 34 -11.32 18.54 19.55
CA ILE A 34 -10.44 19.33 18.68
C ILE A 34 -9.10 18.62 18.46
N LYS A 35 -8.51 18.03 19.52
CA LYS A 35 -7.26 17.26 19.42
C LYS A 35 -7.42 16.05 18.49
N ASN A 36 -8.53 15.34 18.60
CA ASN A 36 -8.84 14.19 17.75
C ASN A 36 -9.09 14.62 16.30
N LEU A 37 -9.80 15.74 16.10
CA LEU A 37 -10.08 16.29 14.76
C LEU A 37 -8.79 16.73 14.04
N LYS A 38 -7.86 17.38 14.75
CA LYS A 38 -6.52 17.73 14.23
C LYS A 38 -5.71 16.48 13.88
N THR A 39 -5.77 15.46 14.72
CA THR A 39 -5.10 14.18 14.46
C THR A 39 -5.68 13.52 13.20
N PHE A 40 -7.01 13.50 13.08
CA PHE A 40 -7.69 13.00 11.89
C PHE A 40 -7.31 13.79 10.64
N GLU A 41 -7.31 15.11 10.69
CA GLU A 41 -6.92 15.98 9.58
C GLU A 41 -5.46 15.74 9.16
N LYS A 42 -4.54 15.58 10.12
CA LYS A 42 -3.14 15.24 9.85
C LYS A 42 -3.01 13.88 9.18
N ILE A 43 -3.78 12.88 9.62
CA ILE A 43 -3.83 11.55 9.01
C ILE A 43 -4.37 11.66 7.58
N GLN A 44 -5.47 12.38 7.37
CA GLN A 44 -6.03 12.61 6.03
C GLN A 44 -5.06 13.36 5.13
N LYS A 45 -4.47 14.47 5.55
CA LYS A 45 -3.43 15.18 4.77
C LYS A 45 -2.23 14.29 4.46
N SER A 46 -1.81 13.41 5.37
CA SER A 46 -0.71 12.47 5.11
C SER A 46 -1.09 11.36 4.12
N ARG A 47 -2.34 10.92 4.14
CA ARG A 47 -2.92 10.00 3.16
C ARG A 47 -3.05 10.71 1.82
N ASP A 48 -3.61 11.91 1.79
CA ASP A 48 -3.77 12.74 0.60
C ASP A 48 -2.43 13.13 0.01
N LEU A 49 -1.37 13.38 0.80
CA LEU A 49 0.00 13.56 0.27
C LEU A 49 0.56 12.28 -0.34
N LYS A 50 0.22 11.11 0.21
CA LYS A 50 0.51 9.81 -0.43
C LYS A 50 -0.33 9.58 -1.69
N PHE A 51 -1.53 10.15 -1.80
CA PHE A 51 -2.42 10.06 -2.96
C PHE A 51 -2.19 11.16 -4.02
N ALA A 52 -1.70 12.34 -3.62
CA ALA A 52 -1.49 13.52 -4.45
C ALA A 52 -0.13 13.49 -5.15
N ASN A 53 0.85 12.76 -4.60
CA ASN A 53 1.93 12.22 -5.41
C ASN A 53 1.33 11.09 -6.27
N LYS A 54 0.74 11.44 -7.42
CA LYS A 54 0.59 10.49 -8.53
C LYS A 54 1.98 9.94 -8.80
N ILE A 55 2.29 8.77 -8.22
CA ILE A 55 3.51 8.01 -8.49
C ILE A 55 3.67 7.99 -10.01
N SER A 56 4.80 8.46 -10.53
CA SER A 56 5.01 8.51 -11.98
C SER A 56 4.93 7.10 -12.55
N PHE A 57 4.68 6.95 -13.85
CA PHE A 57 4.63 5.61 -14.43
C PHE A 57 5.98 4.88 -14.25
N GLU A 58 7.09 5.59 -14.34
CA GLU A 58 8.44 5.11 -14.05
C GLU A 58 8.58 4.63 -12.60
N ASP A 59 8.13 5.40 -11.63
CA ASP A 59 8.18 4.99 -10.22
C ASP A 59 7.29 3.76 -9.95
N LYS A 60 6.14 3.66 -10.64
CA LYS A 60 5.28 2.47 -10.60
C LYS A 60 6.00 1.23 -11.13
N LEU A 61 6.76 1.38 -12.21
CA LEU A 61 7.55 0.28 -12.78
C LEU A 61 8.70 -0.12 -11.85
N GLU A 62 9.34 0.83 -11.18
CA GLU A 62 10.41 0.52 -10.22
C GLU A 62 9.87 -0.21 -8.98
N LEU A 63 8.66 0.11 -8.53
CA LEU A 63 7.97 -0.65 -7.47
C LEU A 63 7.67 -2.08 -7.92
N ILE A 64 7.15 -2.26 -9.15
CA ILE A 64 6.88 -3.60 -9.70
C ILE A 64 8.19 -4.37 -9.86
N LYS A 65 9.26 -3.73 -10.32
CA LYS A 65 10.58 -4.34 -10.46
C LYS A 65 11.10 -4.82 -9.10
N SER A 66 11.02 -3.98 -8.08
CA SER A 66 11.42 -4.32 -6.71
C SER A 66 10.63 -5.51 -6.16
N PHE A 67 9.33 -5.61 -6.48
CA PHE A 67 8.50 -6.78 -6.15
C PHE A 67 9.01 -8.06 -6.82
N LEU A 68 9.31 -8.03 -8.12
CA LEU A 68 9.81 -9.19 -8.87
C LEU A 68 11.21 -9.63 -8.42
N GLU A 69 11.99 -8.71 -7.85
CA GLU A 69 13.32 -8.98 -7.29
C GLU A 69 13.27 -9.65 -5.90
N ASP A 70 12.16 -9.55 -5.18
CA ASP A 70 12.04 -10.10 -3.81
C ASP A 70 12.20 -11.64 -3.81
N LYS A 71 13.31 -12.12 -3.26
CA LYS A 71 13.62 -13.55 -3.14
C LYS A 71 12.78 -14.27 -2.09
N LYS A 72 12.12 -13.55 -1.17
CA LYS A 72 11.15 -14.16 -0.25
C LYS A 72 9.86 -14.52 -0.99
N VAL A 73 9.45 -13.69 -1.95
CA VAL A 73 8.30 -13.93 -2.82
C VAL A 73 8.62 -14.99 -3.88
N PHE A 74 9.75 -14.80 -4.57
CA PHE A 74 10.20 -15.66 -5.66
C PHE A 74 11.62 -16.19 -5.39
N PRO A 75 11.79 -17.26 -4.57
CA PRO A 75 13.11 -17.81 -4.26
C PRO A 75 13.88 -18.27 -5.50
N ARG A 76 13.19 -18.89 -6.47
CA ARG A 76 13.77 -19.37 -7.73
C ARG A 76 13.25 -18.55 -8.90
N ILE A 77 14.03 -18.52 -9.98
CA ILE A 77 13.59 -17.89 -11.23
C ILE A 77 12.35 -18.58 -11.81
N LYS A 78 12.21 -19.88 -11.59
CA LYS A 78 11.02 -20.64 -11.97
C LYS A 78 9.76 -20.07 -11.31
N ASP A 79 9.82 -19.76 -10.01
CA ASP A 79 8.66 -19.23 -9.27
C ASP A 79 8.21 -17.86 -9.85
N LEU A 80 9.16 -17.04 -10.30
CA LEU A 80 8.90 -15.77 -11.00
C LEU A 80 8.25 -16.01 -12.37
N ILE A 81 8.79 -16.95 -13.16
CA ILE A 81 8.26 -17.29 -14.50
C ILE A 81 6.83 -17.86 -14.37
N ASP A 82 6.61 -18.76 -13.43
CA ASP A 82 5.32 -19.38 -13.16
C ASP A 82 4.27 -18.32 -12.81
N PHE A 83 4.59 -17.40 -11.89
CA PHE A 83 3.73 -16.25 -11.56
C PHE A 83 3.43 -15.39 -12.78
N THR A 84 4.46 -15.03 -13.54
CA THR A 84 4.34 -14.13 -14.68
C THR A 84 3.49 -14.75 -15.80
N ASN A 85 3.59 -16.06 -16.00
CA ASN A 85 2.81 -16.77 -17.00
C ASN A 85 1.36 -16.98 -16.56
N SER A 86 1.15 -17.38 -15.31
CA SER A 86 -0.20 -17.64 -14.76
C SER A 86 -1.02 -16.36 -14.60
N GLU A 87 -0.41 -15.28 -14.08
CA GLU A 87 -1.16 -14.07 -13.71
C GLU A 87 -1.09 -12.97 -14.77
N LEU A 88 -0.01 -12.92 -15.57
CA LEU A 88 0.18 -11.87 -16.59
C LEU A 88 0.10 -12.38 -18.03
N GLU A 89 -0.05 -13.70 -18.23
CA GLU A 89 -0.19 -14.35 -19.55
C GLU A 89 0.96 -14.00 -20.51
N LEU A 90 2.17 -13.89 -19.98
CA LEU A 90 3.33 -13.45 -20.76
C LEU A 90 4.01 -14.59 -21.54
N GLY A 91 3.76 -15.86 -21.23
CA GLY A 91 4.28 -16.99 -22.02
C GLY A 91 5.81 -17.05 -22.11
N PHE A 92 6.52 -16.68 -21.04
CA PHE A 92 7.95 -16.93 -20.92
C PHE A 92 8.19 -18.45 -20.94
N LYS A 93 9.07 -18.90 -21.83
CA LYS A 93 9.56 -20.29 -21.80
C LYS A 93 10.60 -20.42 -20.69
N ASP A 94 10.69 -21.58 -20.05
CA ASP A 94 11.81 -21.92 -19.17
C ASP A 94 13.11 -21.73 -19.94
N GLN A 95 13.85 -20.67 -19.63
CA GLN A 95 15.10 -20.34 -20.31
C GLN A 95 16.22 -20.20 -19.29
N LYS A 96 17.42 -20.60 -19.70
CA LYS A 96 18.71 -20.46 -18.98
C LYS A 96 19.15 -18.99 -18.82
N GLU A 97 18.19 -18.07 -18.73
CA GLU A 97 18.45 -16.64 -18.67
C GLU A 97 18.62 -16.18 -17.22
N SER A 98 19.31 -15.06 -17.06
CA SER A 98 19.50 -14.47 -15.74
C SER A 98 18.19 -13.88 -15.22
N ARG A 99 18.03 -13.88 -13.89
CA ARG A 99 16.88 -13.27 -13.22
C ARG A 99 16.72 -11.80 -13.59
N ALA A 100 17.82 -11.05 -13.60
CA ALA A 100 17.82 -9.63 -13.94
C ALA A 100 17.27 -9.38 -15.35
N LEU A 101 17.71 -10.18 -16.34
CA LEU A 101 17.26 -10.06 -17.71
C LEU A 101 15.78 -10.47 -17.88
N THR A 102 15.33 -11.47 -17.13
CA THR A 102 13.92 -11.87 -17.07
C THR A 102 13.05 -10.75 -16.52
N ILE A 103 13.43 -10.16 -15.39
CA ILE A 103 12.71 -9.03 -14.78
C ILE A 103 12.68 -7.83 -15.73
N GLN A 104 13.80 -7.49 -16.35
CA GLN A 104 13.85 -6.41 -17.34
C GLN A 104 12.89 -6.64 -18.51
N ARG A 105 12.77 -7.87 -19.01
CA ARG A 105 11.79 -8.22 -20.06
C ARG A 105 10.35 -8.11 -19.57
N ILE A 106 10.05 -8.50 -18.33
CA ILE A 106 8.72 -8.35 -17.73
C ILE A 106 8.36 -6.86 -17.67
N ILE A 107 9.24 -6.02 -17.10
CA ILE A 107 9.05 -4.57 -17.01
C ILE A 107 8.88 -3.95 -18.40
N GLY A 108 9.70 -4.33 -19.37
CA GLY A 108 9.56 -3.85 -20.76
C GLY A 108 8.22 -4.23 -21.41
N ARG A 109 7.61 -5.35 -21.01
CA ARG A 109 6.26 -5.71 -21.47
C ARG A 109 5.16 -4.91 -20.77
N ILE A 110 5.32 -4.62 -19.48
CA ILE A 110 4.41 -3.74 -18.73
C ILE A 110 4.45 -2.32 -19.27
N GLN A 111 5.64 -1.82 -19.63
CA GLN A 111 5.81 -0.54 -20.33
C GLN A 111 5.02 -0.49 -21.64
N LYS A 112 5.11 -1.55 -22.46
CA LYS A 112 4.38 -1.64 -23.75
C LYS A 112 2.88 -1.87 -23.59
N ARG A 113 2.45 -2.46 -22.47
CA ARG A 113 1.05 -2.76 -22.17
C ARG A 113 0.74 -2.31 -20.73
N PRO A 114 0.48 -1.00 -20.50
CA PRO A 114 0.33 -0.46 -19.15
C PRO A 114 -0.74 -1.14 -18.30
N GLY A 115 -1.78 -1.72 -18.90
CA GLY A 115 -2.81 -2.49 -18.18
C GLY A 115 -2.29 -3.75 -17.46
N LEU A 116 -1.09 -4.23 -17.79
CA LEU A 116 -0.46 -5.33 -17.05
C LEU A 116 -0.08 -4.94 -15.61
N LYS A 117 0.12 -3.65 -15.31
CA LYS A 117 0.37 -3.18 -13.94
C LYS A 117 -0.82 -3.51 -13.02
N ASP A 118 -2.03 -3.39 -13.56
CA ASP A 118 -3.26 -3.60 -12.81
C ASP A 118 -3.48 -5.11 -12.59
N LYS A 119 -3.06 -5.94 -13.56
CA LYS A 119 -2.98 -7.40 -13.38
C LYS A 119 -1.99 -7.79 -12.26
N VAL A 120 -0.80 -7.17 -12.20
CA VAL A 120 0.15 -7.40 -11.09
C VAL A 120 -0.48 -7.05 -9.74
N LYS A 121 -1.10 -5.87 -9.64
CA LYS A 121 -1.80 -5.41 -8.44
C LYS A 121 -2.90 -6.38 -8.02
N TYR A 122 -3.72 -6.81 -8.97
CA TYR A 122 -4.80 -7.75 -8.72
C TYR A 122 -4.27 -9.12 -8.25
N ALA A 123 -3.28 -9.67 -8.94
CA ALA A 123 -2.67 -10.95 -8.62
C ALA A 123 -2.06 -10.98 -7.21
N VAL A 124 -1.33 -9.94 -6.83
CA VAL A 124 -0.72 -9.86 -5.48
C VAL A 124 -1.79 -9.80 -4.39
N ASN A 125 -2.87 -9.05 -4.60
CA ASN A 125 -3.98 -9.01 -3.65
C ASN A 125 -4.75 -10.33 -3.57
N LYS A 126 -4.98 -10.98 -4.72
CA LYS A 126 -5.61 -12.30 -4.79
C LYS A 126 -4.80 -13.33 -4.01
N ILE A 127 -3.49 -13.43 -4.28
CA ILE A 127 -2.59 -14.37 -3.59
C ILE A 127 -2.53 -14.09 -2.09
N ARG A 128 -2.45 -12.82 -1.68
CA ARG A 128 -2.53 -12.46 -0.26
C ARG A 128 -3.81 -13.00 0.38
N ASN A 129 -4.96 -12.77 -0.24
CA ASN A 129 -6.24 -13.20 0.33
C ASN A 129 -6.33 -14.72 0.40
N GLU A 130 -5.94 -15.43 -0.66
CA GLU A 130 -5.88 -16.90 -0.68
C GLU A 130 -5.02 -17.45 0.46
N ILE A 131 -3.84 -16.88 0.65
CA ILE A 131 -2.90 -17.27 1.71
C ILE A 131 -3.46 -17.00 3.12
N MET A 132 -4.06 -15.84 3.35
CA MET A 132 -4.64 -15.47 4.66
C MET A 132 -5.85 -16.35 5.02
N HIS A 133 -6.57 -16.88 4.04
CA HIS A 133 -7.66 -17.82 4.27
C HIS A 133 -7.18 -19.27 4.49
N MET A 134 -5.89 -19.57 4.33
CA MET A 134 -5.29 -20.88 4.57
C MET A 134 -4.64 -21.03 5.97
N GLU A 135 -4.77 -20.03 6.85
CA GLU A 135 -4.16 -19.95 8.21
C GLU A 135 -4.43 -21.16 9.15
N ASN A 136 -5.37 -22.05 8.82
CA ASN A 136 -5.67 -23.25 9.59
C ASN A 136 -4.70 -24.43 9.35
N GLN A 137 -3.63 -24.25 8.58
CA GLN A 137 -2.62 -25.29 8.32
C GLN A 137 -1.34 -25.03 9.13
N LYS A 138 -0.54 -26.09 9.40
CA LYS A 138 0.79 -25.94 10.01
C LYS A 138 1.73 -25.26 9.02
N ILE A 139 1.84 -23.94 9.12
CA ILE A 139 2.71 -23.10 8.29
C ILE A 139 4.15 -23.20 8.80
N ASP A 140 5.11 -23.45 7.90
CA ASP A 140 6.53 -23.42 8.24
C ASP A 140 7.11 -21.98 8.21
N ASN A 141 8.31 -21.77 8.76
CA ASN A 141 8.92 -20.44 8.81
C ASN A 141 9.19 -19.82 7.41
N LYS A 142 9.38 -20.64 6.37
CA LYS A 142 9.64 -20.16 5.00
C LYS A 142 8.34 -19.68 4.36
N GLU A 143 7.27 -20.43 4.55
CA GLU A 143 5.93 -20.05 4.16
C GLU A 143 5.54 -18.77 4.87
N LEU A 144 5.66 -18.69 6.20
CA LEU A 144 5.38 -17.48 6.99
C LEU A 144 6.10 -16.24 6.42
N SER A 145 7.41 -16.34 6.14
CA SER A 145 8.17 -15.24 5.55
C SER A 145 7.67 -14.85 4.15
N LYS A 146 7.16 -15.80 3.37
CA LYS A 146 6.56 -15.54 2.06
C LYS A 146 5.21 -14.84 2.20
N ILE A 147 4.38 -15.27 3.16
CA ILE A 147 3.10 -14.63 3.51
C ILE A 147 3.31 -13.16 3.88
N GLU A 148 4.24 -12.88 4.81
CA GLU A 148 4.58 -11.52 5.23
C GLU A 148 5.06 -10.65 4.05
N SER A 149 5.89 -11.22 3.17
CA SER A 149 6.34 -10.53 1.97
C SER A 149 5.18 -10.20 1.02
N PHE A 150 4.28 -11.16 0.74
CA PHE A 150 3.10 -10.88 -0.09
C PHE A 150 2.15 -9.85 0.55
N ALA A 151 1.96 -9.90 1.87
CA ALA A 151 1.15 -8.93 2.59
C ALA A 151 1.74 -7.51 2.49
N LYS A 152 3.06 -7.38 2.69
CA LYS A 152 3.80 -6.12 2.51
C LYS A 152 3.67 -5.60 1.08
N TRP A 153 3.87 -6.46 0.09
CA TRP A 153 3.80 -6.04 -1.32
C TRP A 153 2.37 -5.69 -1.75
N ALA A 154 1.35 -6.36 -1.23
CA ALA A 154 -0.04 -6.00 -1.47
C ALA A 154 -0.35 -4.57 -0.98
N GLU A 155 0.17 -4.18 0.19
CA GLU A 155 0.01 -2.83 0.73
C GLU A 155 0.80 -1.77 -0.06
N ILE A 156 2.01 -2.12 -0.54
CA ILE A 156 2.81 -1.21 -1.36
C ILE A 156 2.14 -1.01 -2.74
N LEU A 157 1.72 -2.11 -3.37
CA LEU A 157 1.17 -2.13 -4.72
C LEU A 157 -0.32 -1.73 -4.76
N SER A 158 -1.03 -1.70 -3.63
CA SER A 158 -2.39 -1.15 -3.57
C SER A 158 -2.43 0.33 -3.99
N ASN A 159 -1.30 1.02 -3.90
CA ASN A 159 -1.11 2.42 -4.23
C ASN A 159 -0.66 2.66 -5.70
N LEU A 160 -0.54 1.59 -6.52
CA LEU A 160 -0.34 1.69 -7.98
C LEU A 160 -1.58 2.17 -8.72
#